data_AF-A0A352FJ04-F1
#
_entry.id   AF-A0A352FJ04-F1
#
_cell.length_a   1.000
_cell.length_b   1.000
_cell.length_c   1.000
_cell.angle_alpha   90.00
_cell.angle_beta   90.00
_cell.angle_gamma   90.00
#
_symmetry.space_group_name_H-M   'P 1'
#
loop_
_entity.id
_entity.type
_entity.pdbx_description
1 polymer ?
#
loop_
_entity_poly.entity_id
_entity_poly.type
_entity_poly.pdbx_seq_one_letter_code
_entity_poly.pdbx_strand_id
1 'polypeptide(L)'
;MSRLNCGTQSLEEQTMQLSNMKQTKTLAMTSEATLCGSNPSMRHLDEDITRAARSNHPVLITGESGTGKTTVAQIIHHRSPRATACFVDVNCAALPDALI
;
A
#
# COMPACT_ATOMS: atom_id res chain seq x y z
N MET A 1 -47.91 37.54 -12.19
CA MET A 1 -46.46 37.83 -12.15
C MET A 1 -45.83 36.92 -11.10
N SER A 2 -44.79 36.15 -11.49
CA SER A 2 -43.80 35.45 -10.65
C SER A 2 -44.31 34.26 -9.80
N ARG A 3 -44.34 32.99 -10.26
CA ARG A 3 -43.24 32.03 -10.57
C ARG A 3 -42.21 31.82 -9.45
N LEU A 4 -42.37 30.65 -8.80
CA LEU A 4 -41.36 29.63 -8.47
C LEU A 4 -40.30 29.94 -7.40
N ASN A 5 -40.53 29.36 -6.21
CA ASN A 5 -39.49 28.86 -5.31
C ASN A 5 -38.55 27.93 -6.08
N CYS A 6 -37.35 28.41 -6.41
CA CYS A 6 -36.24 27.61 -6.88
C CYS A 6 -34.97 28.17 -6.24
N GLY A 7 -34.49 27.49 -5.22
CA GLY A 7 -33.34 27.91 -4.42
C GLY A 7 -32.83 26.75 -3.57
N THR A 8 -32.60 25.62 -4.23
CA THR A 8 -31.86 24.46 -3.73
C THR A 8 -30.42 24.87 -3.40
N GLN A 9 -30.19 25.45 -2.21
CA GLN A 9 -28.84 25.89 -1.79
C GLN A 9 -28.34 25.25 -0.49
N SER A 10 -28.90 24.15 0.00
CA SER A 10 -28.37 23.49 1.20
C SER A 10 -28.12 21.98 1.10
N LEU A 11 -28.21 21.38 -0.09
CA LEU A 11 -27.94 19.95 -0.30
C LEU A 11 -26.58 19.67 -0.98
N GLU A 12 -25.75 20.69 -1.17
CA GLU A 12 -24.50 20.58 -1.94
C GLU A 12 -23.21 20.53 -1.09
N GLU A 13 -23.29 20.70 0.23
CA GLU A 13 -22.08 20.70 1.08
C GLU A 13 -21.66 19.32 1.62
N GLN A 14 -22.46 18.26 1.44
CA GLN A 14 -22.08 16.91 1.91
C GLN A 14 -21.49 15.99 0.83
N THR A 15 -21.49 16.40 -0.45
CA THR A 15 -20.82 15.63 -1.52
C THR A 15 -19.29 15.74 -1.48
N MET A 16 -18.73 16.53 -0.56
CA MET A 16 -17.28 16.65 -0.32
C MET A 16 -16.70 15.52 0.57
N GLN A 17 -17.34 14.34 0.62
CA GLN A 17 -16.72 13.13 1.18
C GLN A 17 -16.41 12.06 0.13
N LEU A 18 -16.87 12.22 -1.11
CA LEU A 18 -16.62 11.24 -2.19
C LEU A 18 -15.24 11.38 -2.86
N SER A 19 -14.46 12.42 -2.54
CA SER A 19 -13.14 12.67 -3.14
C SER A 19 -11.97 11.97 -2.45
N ASN A 20 -12.16 11.39 -1.26
CA ASN A 20 -11.08 10.72 -0.53
C ASN A 20 -10.76 9.29 -1.03
N MET A 21 -11.48 8.80 -2.05
CA MET A 21 -11.22 7.49 -2.66
C MET A 21 -10.12 7.51 -3.73
N LYS A 22 -9.28 8.56 -3.75
CA LYS A 22 -8.05 8.65 -4.58
C LYS A 22 -6.78 8.30 -3.79
N GLN A 23 -6.88 7.66 -2.64
CA GLN A 23 -5.71 7.14 -1.92
C GLN A 23 -5.44 5.66 -2.20
N THR A 24 -5.95 5.10 -3.30
CA THR A 24 -5.21 4.02 -3.95
C THR A 24 -4.00 4.67 -4.59
N LYS A 25 -2.91 4.78 -3.81
CA LYS A 25 -1.58 5.02 -4.37
C LYS A 25 -1.27 3.77 -5.17
N THR A 26 -1.78 3.71 -6.40
CA THR A 26 -1.38 2.74 -7.42
C THR A 26 0.07 3.07 -7.73
N LEU A 27 0.95 2.63 -6.84
CA LEU A 27 2.39 2.62 -7.06
C LEU A 27 2.66 1.55 -8.10
N ALA A 28 2.22 1.80 -9.34
CA ALA A 28 2.94 1.35 -10.51
C ALA A 28 4.25 2.16 -10.58
N MET A 29 5.06 2.05 -9.53
CA MET A 29 6.46 2.44 -9.58
C MET A 29 7.16 1.26 -10.22
N THR A 30 7.45 1.38 -11.50
CA THR A 30 8.41 0.54 -12.23
C THR A 30 9.84 0.83 -11.76
N SER A 31 10.05 0.94 -10.45
CA SER A 31 11.36 0.93 -9.84
C SER A 31 11.48 -0.46 -9.22
N GLU A 32 12.31 -1.32 -9.82
CA GLU A 32 12.69 -2.60 -9.23
C GLU A 32 13.21 -2.31 -7.81
N ALA A 33 12.38 -2.59 -6.80
CA ALA A 33 12.79 -2.45 -5.42
C ALA A 33 14.04 -3.30 -5.25
N THR A 34 15.17 -2.65 -4.94
CA THR A 34 16.47 -3.30 -4.85
C THR A 34 16.97 -3.15 -3.43
N LEU A 35 17.42 -4.27 -2.84
CA LEU A 35 17.98 -4.27 -1.51
C LEU A 35 19.39 -3.65 -1.57
N CYS A 36 19.58 -2.49 -0.96
CA CYS A 36 20.89 -1.82 -0.92
C CYS A 36 21.65 -2.20 0.36
N GLY A 37 22.82 -2.82 0.22
CA GLY A 37 23.73 -3.10 1.34
C GLY A 37 24.60 -4.33 1.10
N SER A 38 25.87 -4.26 1.50
CA SER A 38 26.87 -5.31 1.28
C SER A 38 27.32 -6.06 2.55
N ASN A 39 26.73 -5.73 3.70
CA ASN A 39 27.06 -6.38 4.97
C ASN A 39 26.49 -7.82 5.03
N PRO A 40 27.20 -8.81 5.61
CA PRO A 40 26.68 -10.16 5.87
C PRO A 40 25.21 -10.24 6.30
N SER A 41 24.74 -9.39 7.21
CA SER A 41 23.34 -9.39 7.66
C SER A 41 22.35 -9.10 6.52
N MET A 42 22.70 -8.24 5.58
CA MET A 42 21.88 -7.94 4.40
C MET A 42 21.86 -9.12 3.43
N ARG A 43 22.95 -9.88 3.34
CA ARG A 43 23.01 -11.10 2.53
C ARG A 43 22.10 -12.18 3.10
N HIS A 44 22.12 -12.39 4.42
CA HIS A 44 21.19 -13.30 5.09
C HIS A 44 19.73 -12.88 4.90
N LEU A 45 19.45 -11.57 4.98
CA LEU A 45 18.13 -11.04 4.69
C LEU A 45 17.69 -11.33 3.24
N ASP A 46 18.59 -11.18 2.26
CA ASP A 46 18.29 -11.49 0.86
C ASP A 46 17.99 -12.99 0.63
N GLU A 47 18.68 -13.87 1.35
CA GLU A 47 18.40 -15.31 1.36
C GLU A 47 17.02 -15.61 1.98
N ASP A 48 16.67 -14.95 3.09
CA ASP A 48 15.34 -15.04 3.72
C ASP A 48 14.23 -14.57 2.79
N ILE A 49 14.42 -13.42 2.15
CA ILE A 49 13.52 -12.85 1.15
C ILE A 49 13.30 -13.84 0.00
N THR A 50 14.38 -14.43 -0.51
CA THR A 50 14.31 -15.37 -1.64
C THR A 50 13.55 -16.64 -1.25
N ARG A 51 13.70 -17.13 -0.02
CA ARG A 51 12.91 -18.27 0.49
C ARG A 51 11.44 -17.90 0.67
N ALA A 52 11.16 -16.74 1.24
CA ALA A 52 9.81 -16.23 1.44
C ALA A 52 9.06 -16.05 0.12
N ALA A 53 9.72 -15.50 -0.90
CA ALA A 53 9.15 -15.28 -2.23
C ALA A 53 8.71 -16.57 -2.95
N ARG A 54 9.36 -17.70 -2.67
CA ARG A 54 8.97 -19.02 -3.21
C ARG A 54 7.81 -19.66 -2.46
N SER A 55 7.52 -19.19 -1.24
CA SER A 55 6.46 -19.71 -0.39
C SER A 55 5.13 -19.03 -0.70
N ASN A 56 4.03 -19.77 -0.53
CA ASN A 56 2.69 -19.21 -0.60
C ASN A 56 2.12 -18.78 0.76
N HIS A 57 2.87 -18.96 1.84
CA HIS A 57 2.45 -18.67 3.21
C HIS A 57 2.53 -17.16 3.52
N PRO A 58 1.75 -16.66 4.50
CA PRO A 58 1.90 -15.30 5.02
C PRO A 58 3.31 -15.06 5.57
N VAL A 59 3.84 -13.86 5.34
CA VAL A 59 5.18 -13.46 5.79
C VAL A 59 5.06 -12.26 6.73
N LEU A 60 5.67 -12.34 7.91
CA LEU A 60 5.77 -11.25 8.87
C LEU A 60 7.14 -10.59 8.76
N ILE A 61 7.17 -9.30 8.46
CA ILE A 61 8.40 -8.50 8.40
C ILE A 61 8.48 -7.65 9.67
N THR A 62 9.57 -7.82 10.43
CA THR A 62 9.81 -7.09 11.68
C THR A 62 10.98 -6.13 11.52
N GLY A 63 11.05 -5.12 12.39
CA GLY A 63 12.14 -4.14 12.40
C GLY A 63 11.67 -2.76 12.82
N GLU A 64 12.63 -1.90 13.15
CA GLU A 64 12.40 -0.53 13.60
C GLU A 64 11.74 0.35 12.52
N SER A 65 11.18 1.49 12.93
CA SER A 65 10.60 2.44 11.97
C SER A 65 11.67 2.95 11.00
N GLY A 66 11.37 3.00 9.71
CA GLY A 66 12.29 3.49 8.68
C GLY A 66 13.33 2.48 8.15
N THR A 67 13.36 1.23 8.59
CA THR A 67 14.33 0.22 8.11
C THR A 67 14.00 -0.41 6.74
N GLY A 68 13.01 0.12 6.00
CA GLY A 68 12.66 -0.37 4.67
C GLY A 68 11.78 -1.62 4.62
N LYS A 69 10.98 -1.88 5.67
CA LYS A 69 10.05 -3.03 5.72
C LYS A 69 9.11 -3.13 4.51
N THR A 70 8.57 -2.00 4.05
CA THR A 70 7.71 -1.95 2.85
C THR A 70 8.49 -2.33 1.59
N THR A 71 9.74 -1.88 1.48
CA THR A 71 10.64 -2.25 0.37
C THR A 71 10.89 -3.75 0.36
N VAL A 72 11.13 -4.36 1.53
CA VAL A 72 11.28 -5.82 1.65
C VAL A 72 10.02 -6.55 1.18
N ALA A 73 8.82 -6.08 1.56
CA ALA A 73 7.56 -6.68 1.10
C ALA A 73 7.40 -6.60 -0.43
N GLN A 74 7.76 -5.46 -1.03
CA GLN A 74 7.75 -5.27 -2.49
C GLN A 74 8.73 -6.21 -3.20
N ILE A 75 9.93 -6.40 -2.65
CA ILE A 75 10.92 -7.33 -3.20
C ILE A 75 10.40 -8.76 -3.16
N ILE A 76 9.82 -9.19 -2.03
CA ILE A 76 9.23 -10.52 -1.89
C ILE A 76 8.15 -10.74 -2.95
N HIS A 77 7.24 -9.78 -3.12
CA HIS A 77 6.19 -9.84 -4.15
C HIS A 77 6.78 -9.97 -5.56
N HIS A 78 7.75 -9.13 -5.90
CA HIS A 78 8.37 -9.09 -7.22
C HIS A 78 9.20 -10.35 -7.54
N ARG A 79 9.79 -11.00 -6.53
CA ARG A 79 10.53 -12.26 -6.70
C ARG A 79 9.64 -13.52 -6.62
N SER A 80 8.36 -13.35 -6.30
CA SER A 80 7.42 -14.47 -6.16
C SER A 80 6.73 -14.83 -7.49
N PRO A 81 6.08 -16.00 -7.58
CA PRO A 81 5.20 -16.33 -8.71
C PRO A 81 4.04 -15.34 -8.91
N ARG A 82 3.77 -14.48 -7.92
CA ARG A 82 2.69 -13.48 -7.92
C ARG A 82 3.15 -12.11 -8.44
N ALA A 83 4.38 -11.99 -8.94
CA ALA A 83 4.96 -10.72 -9.38
C ALA A 83 4.12 -9.95 -10.43
N THR A 84 3.33 -10.68 -11.24
CA THR A 84 2.44 -10.10 -12.25
C THR A 84 1.11 -9.58 -11.69
N ALA A 85 0.77 -9.94 -10.46
CA ALA A 85 -0.44 -9.46 -9.79
C ALA A 85 -0.22 -8.08 -9.16
N CYS A 86 -1.32 -7.37 -8.91
CA CYS A 86 -1.28 -6.09 -8.22
C CYS A 86 -0.75 -6.25 -6.78
N PHE A 87 0.18 -5.37 -6.39
CA PHE A 87 0.65 -5.25 -5.01
C PHE A 87 -0.09 -4.09 -4.33
N VAL A 88 -0.79 -4.38 -3.24
CA VAL A 88 -1.55 -3.38 -2.48
C VAL A 88 -0.89 -3.20 -1.11
N ASP A 89 -0.34 -2.01 -0.88
CA ASP A 89 0.18 -1.61 0.42
C ASP A 89 -0.93 -0.93 1.24
N VAL A 90 -1.15 -1.40 2.47
CA VAL A 90 -2.19 -0.90 3.36
C VAL A 90 -1.55 -0.47 4.67
N ASN A 91 -1.65 0.82 4.98
CA ASN A 91 -1.23 1.34 6.28
C ASN A 91 -2.35 1.15 7.31
N CYS A 92 -2.28 0.08 8.09
CA CYS A 92 -3.29 -0.22 9.12
C CYS A 92 -3.44 0.90 10.17
N ALA A 93 -2.41 1.70 10.44
CA ALA A 93 -2.49 2.80 11.41
C ALA A 93 -3.32 4.00 10.91
N ALA A 94 -3.63 4.06 9.61
CA ALA A 94 -4.44 5.10 9.00
C ALA A 94 -5.89 4.66 8.72
N LEU A 95 -6.25 3.41 9.09
CA LEU A 95 -7.61 2.90 8.91
C LEU A 95 -8.52 3.36 10.06
N PRO A 96 -9.76 3.81 9.77
CA PRO A 96 -10.71 4.20 10.81
C PRO A 96 -11.23 2.99 11.59
N ASP A 97 -11.46 3.16 12.89
CA ASP A 97 -11.86 2.09 13.83
C ASP A 97 -13.17 1.37 13.48
N ALA A 98 -13.97 1.92 12.57
CA ALA A 98 -15.21 1.30 12.11
C ALA A 98 -15.02 0.10 11.17
N LEU A 99 -13.77 -0.22 10.75
CA LEU A 99 -13.46 -1.26 9.76
C LEU A 99 -12.66 -2.46 10.32
N ILE A 100 -12.40 -2.52 11.63
CA ILE A 100 -11.63 -3.60 12.29
C ILE A 100 -12.54 -4.64 12.92
#